data_AF-A0A1H3UK19-F1
#
_entry.id   AF-A0A1H3UK19-F1
#
_cell.length_a   1.000
_cell.length_b   1.000
_cell.length_c   1.000
_cell.angle_alpha   90.00
_cell.angle_beta   90.00
_cell.angle_gamma   90.00
#
_symmetry.space_group_name_H-M   'P 1'
#
loop_
_entity.id
_entity.type
_entity.pdbx_description
1 polymer ?
#
loop_
_entity_poly.entity_id
_entity_poly.type
_entity_poly.pdbx_seq_one_letter_code
_entity_poly.pdbx_strand_id
1 'polypeptide(L)'
;MANTDVVYTLGTPAELDYYDRRSVMLPTDVTALEAWNIVTAERGWPMPLAFRIRDGISSLFGVKRIGGFSGTPRNAVQAGERLDFFLVEHSALEVLVLTERDRHLDVMICLSVSDREFTITSSVITHNTFGRVYMLPVGPVHKFIVNSDMKRLKRTLQKAGIT
;
A
#
# COMPACT_ATOMS: atom_id res chain seq x y z
N MET A 1 5.61 14.27 -23.48
CA MET A 1 6.47 13.31 -22.77
C MET A 1 7.03 14.00 -21.54
N ALA A 2 6.32 13.86 -20.42
CA ALA A 2 6.86 14.11 -19.09
C ALA A 2 6.56 12.83 -18.32
N ASN A 3 7.46 11.85 -18.45
CA ASN A 3 7.45 10.64 -17.64
C ASN A 3 7.84 11.09 -16.23
N THR A 4 6.83 11.49 -15.47
CA THR A 4 7.05 11.99 -14.12
C THR A 4 6.93 10.77 -13.23
N ASP A 5 8.09 10.25 -12.82
CA ASP A 5 8.18 9.29 -11.74
C ASP A 5 7.77 9.98 -10.43
N VAL A 6 6.47 10.26 -10.29
CA VAL A 6 5.93 10.99 -9.15
C VAL A 6 5.96 10.05 -7.95
N VAL A 7 6.72 10.44 -6.94
CA VAL A 7 6.90 9.68 -5.71
C VAL A 7 6.54 10.57 -4.54
N TYR A 8 5.54 10.13 -3.78
CA TYR A 8 5.17 10.75 -2.52
C TYR A 8 5.71 9.91 -1.36
N THR A 9 6.40 10.57 -0.42
CA THR A 9 6.92 9.97 0.82
C THR A 9 6.63 10.88 2.01
N LEU A 10 6.68 10.32 3.23
CA LEU A 10 6.51 11.09 4.47
C LEU A 10 7.59 12.15 4.72
N GLY A 11 8.73 12.03 4.05
CA GLY A 11 9.90 12.90 4.17
C GLY A 11 10.96 12.47 3.17
N THR A 12 12.13 13.09 3.24
CA THR A 12 13.31 12.68 2.46
C THR A 12 13.79 11.30 2.90
N PRO A 13 14.50 10.53 2.05
CA PRO A 13 14.95 9.17 2.41
C PRO A 13 15.77 9.08 3.70
N ALA A 14 16.48 10.15 4.09
CA ALA A 14 17.27 10.19 5.32
C ALA A 14 16.40 10.36 6.59
N GLU A 15 15.17 10.84 6.46
CA GLU A 15 14.22 11.05 7.56
C GLU A 15 13.31 9.84 7.80
N LEU A 16 13.37 8.82 6.93
CA LEU A 16 12.51 7.65 6.99
C LEU A 16 13.15 6.53 7.82
N ASP A 17 12.38 5.98 8.75
CA ASP A 17 12.75 4.77 9.50
C ASP A 17 12.55 3.49 8.66
N TYR A 18 11.75 3.58 7.61
CA TYR A 18 11.58 2.52 6.62
C TYR A 18 11.25 3.11 5.26
N TYR A 19 11.89 2.55 4.23
CA TYR A 19 11.65 2.85 2.83
C TYR A 19 11.71 1.54 2.03
N ASP A 20 10.67 1.24 1.28
CA ASP A 20 10.64 0.13 0.31
C ASP A 20 9.99 0.63 -0.97
N ARG A 21 10.69 0.44 -2.09
CA ARG A 21 10.22 0.83 -3.41
C ARG A 21 10.35 -0.35 -4.35
N ARG A 22 9.26 -0.72 -5.03
CA ARG A 22 9.22 -1.86 -5.95
C ARG A 22 8.42 -1.56 -7.18
N SER A 23 8.93 -2.02 -8.31
CA SER A 23 8.33 -1.78 -9.61
C SER A 23 8.16 -3.10 -10.36
N VAL A 24 7.14 -3.17 -11.20
CA VAL A 24 6.91 -4.28 -12.12
C VAL A 24 6.34 -3.76 -13.42
N MET A 25 6.86 -4.28 -14.54
CA MET A 25 6.27 -4.03 -15.85
C MET A 25 5.00 -4.85 -16.04
N LEU A 26 3.90 -4.17 -16.34
CA LEU A 26 2.59 -4.75 -16.58
C LEU A 26 2.36 -5.01 -18.07
N PRO A 27 1.55 -6.04 -18.41
CA PRO A 27 1.26 -6.37 -19.81
C PRO A 27 0.33 -5.35 -20.47
N THR A 28 -0.51 -4.66 -19.70
CA THR A 28 -1.55 -3.73 -20.17
C THR A 28 -1.55 -2.47 -19.30
N ASP A 29 -2.10 -1.38 -19.84
CA ASP A 29 -2.34 -0.17 -19.08
C ASP A 29 -3.38 -0.41 -17.98
N VAL A 30 -3.16 0.20 -16.82
CA VAL A 30 -4.09 0.24 -15.68
C VAL A 30 -3.91 1.55 -14.95
N THR A 31 -4.98 2.02 -14.32
CA THR A 31 -4.90 3.13 -13.36
C THR A 31 -4.36 2.66 -12.00
N ALA A 32 -3.88 3.60 -11.18
CA ALA A 32 -3.42 3.31 -9.83
C ALA A 32 -4.54 2.73 -8.93
N LEU A 33 -5.79 3.21 -9.10
CA LEU A 33 -6.94 2.70 -8.36
C LEU A 33 -7.37 1.30 -8.83
N GLU A 34 -7.32 1.01 -10.14
CA GLU A 34 -7.57 -0.34 -10.65
C GLU A 34 -6.50 -1.32 -10.14
N ALA A 35 -5.23 -0.92 -10.16
CA ALA A 35 -4.15 -1.71 -9.58
C ALA A 35 -4.42 -1.99 -8.09
N TRP A 36 -4.82 -0.98 -7.31
CA TRP A 36 -5.25 -1.15 -5.91
C TRP A 36 -6.38 -2.17 -5.77
N ASN A 37 -7.47 -2.01 -6.53
CA ASN A 37 -8.61 -2.91 -6.50
C ASN A 37 -8.17 -4.35 -6.81
N ILE A 38 -7.31 -4.55 -7.81
CA ILE A 38 -6.82 -5.88 -8.19
C ILE A 38 -5.93 -6.47 -7.10
N VAL A 39 -5.03 -5.72 -6.48
CA VAL A 39 -4.14 -6.29 -5.45
C VAL A 39 -4.88 -6.55 -4.14
N THR A 40 -5.90 -5.76 -3.82
CA THR A 40 -6.68 -5.89 -2.58
C THR A 40 -7.89 -6.82 -2.69
N ALA A 41 -8.40 -7.08 -3.90
CA ALA A 41 -9.50 -8.03 -4.13
C ALA A 41 -9.16 -9.40 -3.53
N GLU A 42 -10.04 -9.99 -2.73
CA GLU A 42 -9.91 -11.35 -2.17
C GLU A 42 -8.48 -11.81 -1.82
N ARG A 43 -7.95 -11.25 -0.72
CA ARG A 43 -6.80 -11.82 -0.03
C ARG A 43 -7.28 -13.02 0.79
N GLY A 44 -6.85 -14.22 0.40
CA GLY A 44 -7.18 -15.45 1.11
C GLY A 44 -6.84 -15.42 2.61
N TRP A 45 -7.17 -16.53 3.30
CA TRP A 45 -7.13 -16.71 4.75
C TRP A 45 -5.94 -16.13 5.56
N PRO A 46 -4.65 -16.11 5.11
CA PRO A 46 -3.58 -15.67 6.01
C PRO A 46 -3.57 -14.17 6.34
N MET A 47 -4.10 -13.30 5.48
CA MET A 47 -4.04 -11.83 5.68
C MET A 47 -5.03 -11.32 6.75
N PRO A 48 -6.31 -11.72 6.76
CA PRO A 48 -7.23 -11.35 7.84
C PRO A 48 -6.73 -11.76 9.22
N LEU A 49 -6.08 -12.94 9.34
CA LEU A 49 -5.52 -13.40 10.60
C LEU A 49 -4.32 -12.54 11.04
N ALA A 50 -3.41 -12.18 10.12
CA ALA A 50 -2.29 -11.28 10.41
C ALA A 50 -2.77 -9.89 10.86
N PHE A 51 -3.80 -9.33 10.23
CA PHE A 51 -4.40 -8.07 10.66
C PHE A 51 -5.07 -8.16 12.03
N ARG A 52 -5.75 -9.28 12.34
CA ARG A 52 -6.32 -9.49 13.68
C ARG A 52 -5.24 -9.64 14.76
N ILE A 53 -4.15 -10.33 14.46
CA ILE A 53 -3.00 -10.44 15.38
C ILE A 53 -2.37 -9.06 15.60
N ARG A 54 -2.13 -8.30 14.52
CA ARG A 54 -1.68 -6.90 14.61
C ARG A 54 -2.62 -6.08 15.48
N ASP A 55 -3.91 -6.08 15.16
CA ASP A 55 -4.90 -5.25 15.85
C ASP A 55 -5.02 -5.65 17.32
N GLY A 56 -4.87 -6.94 17.64
CA GLY A 56 -4.81 -7.43 19.02
C GLY A 56 -3.60 -6.88 19.78
N ILE A 57 -2.39 -7.09 19.25
CA ILE A 57 -1.14 -6.61 19.87
C ILE A 57 -1.15 -5.09 20.01
N SER A 58 -1.65 -4.39 18.99
CA SER A 58 -1.60 -2.93 18.93
C SER A 58 -2.74 -2.28 19.74
N SER A 59 -3.85 -2.96 19.97
CA SER A 59 -4.95 -2.45 20.81
C SER A 59 -4.55 -2.26 22.28
N LEU A 60 -3.57 -3.03 22.79
CA LEU A 60 -2.98 -2.81 24.12
C LEU A 60 -2.20 -1.48 24.23
N PHE A 61 -1.84 -0.87 23.09
CA PHE A 61 -1.09 0.37 23.02
C PHE A 61 -1.89 1.55 22.46
N GLY A 62 -3.22 1.39 22.32
CA GLY A 62 -4.12 2.45 21.83
C GLY A 62 -4.04 2.73 20.32
N VAL A 63 -3.53 1.77 19.55
CA VAL A 63 -3.40 1.85 18.09
C VAL A 63 -4.74 1.56 17.41
N LYS A 64 -5.03 2.26 16.30
CA LYS A 64 -6.27 2.06 15.53
C LYS A 64 -6.30 0.67 14.90
N ARG A 65 -7.47 0.04 14.98
CA ARG A 65 -7.73 -1.22 14.30
C ARG A 65 -7.83 -0.99 12.80
N ILE A 66 -7.12 -1.81 12.03
CA ILE A 66 -7.15 -1.78 10.58
C ILE A 66 -8.41 -2.45 10.03
N GLY A 67 -8.93 -3.49 10.71
CA GLY A 67 -10.16 -4.19 10.28
C GLY A 67 -10.02 -5.04 9.00
N GLY A 68 -8.92 -4.88 8.26
CA GLY A 68 -8.59 -5.59 7.03
C GLY A 68 -8.79 -4.74 5.78
N PHE A 69 -8.66 -5.37 4.60
CA PHE A 69 -9.08 -4.77 3.34
C PHE A 69 -10.53 -5.19 3.08
N SER A 70 -11.39 -4.25 2.67
CA SER A 70 -12.78 -4.52 2.33
C SER A 70 -12.94 -5.47 1.15
N GLY A 71 -11.91 -5.56 0.29
CA GLY A 71 -11.92 -6.36 -0.93
C GLY A 71 -12.99 -5.93 -1.94
N THR A 72 -13.70 -4.82 -1.66
CA THR A 72 -14.79 -4.31 -2.48
C THR A 72 -14.20 -3.27 -3.44
N PRO A 73 -14.26 -3.51 -4.76
CA PRO A 73 -13.70 -2.58 -5.73
C PRO A 73 -14.39 -1.23 -5.66
N ARG A 74 -13.61 -0.15 -5.81
CA ARG A 74 -14.11 1.24 -5.91
C ARG A 74 -13.93 1.75 -7.33
N ASN A 75 -14.95 2.39 -7.87
CA ASN A 75 -14.89 3.01 -9.20
C ASN A 75 -14.22 4.38 -9.19
N ALA A 76 -14.26 5.08 -8.05
CA ALA A 76 -13.58 6.36 -7.83
C ALA A 76 -13.29 6.53 -6.34
N VAL A 77 -12.22 7.26 -6.03
CA VAL A 77 -11.88 7.73 -4.68
C VAL A 77 -11.34 9.16 -4.79
N GLN A 78 -11.60 9.99 -3.78
CA GLN A 78 -11.14 11.38 -3.74
C GLN A 78 -10.26 11.65 -2.52
N ALA A 79 -9.41 12.68 -2.61
CA ALA A 79 -8.62 13.13 -1.49
C ALA A 79 -9.53 13.51 -0.30
N GLY A 80 -9.16 13.09 0.90
CA GLY A 80 -9.97 13.23 2.12
C GLY A 80 -10.90 12.05 2.42
N GLU A 81 -11.14 11.14 1.46
CA GLU A 81 -11.92 9.92 1.71
C GLU A 81 -11.10 8.82 2.37
N ARG A 82 -11.79 7.80 2.88
CA ARG A 82 -11.18 6.56 3.39
C ARG A 82 -11.23 5.48 2.32
N LEU A 83 -10.07 4.90 2.02
CA LEU A 83 -9.93 3.69 1.22
C LEU A 83 -9.40 2.58 2.12
N ASP A 84 -10.30 1.65 2.47
CA ASP A 84 -10.11 0.73 3.59
C ASP A 84 -9.80 1.52 4.87
N PHE A 85 -8.67 1.26 5.53
CA PHE A 85 -8.25 2.01 6.71
C PHE A 85 -7.38 3.23 6.36
N PHE A 86 -6.92 3.39 5.12
CA PHE A 86 -6.07 4.50 4.74
C PHE A 86 -6.89 5.77 4.45
N LEU A 87 -6.33 6.93 4.77
CA LEU A 87 -6.74 8.21 4.24
C LEU A 87 -6.18 8.37 2.83
N VAL A 88 -7.03 8.79 1.88
CA VAL A 88 -6.58 9.15 0.54
C VAL A 88 -6.04 10.59 0.59
N GLU A 89 -4.74 10.77 0.40
CA GLU A 89 -4.11 12.10 0.31
C GLU A 89 -4.21 12.65 -1.11
N HIS A 90 -4.12 11.78 -2.11
CA HIS A 90 -4.15 12.15 -3.51
C HIS A 90 -4.68 10.99 -4.36
N SER A 91 -5.51 11.29 -5.35
CA SER A 91 -6.00 10.31 -6.32
C SER A 91 -6.06 10.92 -7.72
N ALA A 92 -5.40 10.26 -8.65
CA ALA A 92 -5.39 10.53 -10.08
C ALA A 92 -5.31 9.18 -10.84
N LEU A 93 -5.38 9.22 -12.16
CA LEU A 93 -5.31 8.00 -12.98
C LEU A 93 -3.98 7.25 -12.78
N GLU A 94 -2.87 7.99 -12.73
CA GLU A 94 -1.52 7.43 -12.67
C GLU A 94 -1.00 7.31 -11.23
N VAL A 95 -1.65 7.96 -10.26
CA VAL A 95 -1.13 8.06 -8.88
C VAL A 95 -2.24 7.91 -7.85
N LEU A 96 -2.00 7.10 -6.83
CA LEU A 96 -2.83 7.01 -5.63
C LEU A 96 -1.94 7.05 -4.38
N VAL A 97 -2.17 8.03 -3.52
CA VAL A 97 -1.41 8.25 -2.29
C VAL A 97 -2.30 7.99 -1.09
N LEU A 98 -1.86 7.07 -0.25
CA LEU A 98 -2.59 6.56 0.90
C LEU A 98 -1.75 6.76 2.16
N THR A 99 -2.33 7.28 3.23
CA THR A 99 -1.65 7.44 4.52
C THR A 99 -2.43 6.80 5.64
N GLU A 100 -1.70 6.36 6.66
CA GLU A 100 -2.31 6.12 7.96
C GLU A 100 -1.41 6.71 9.04
N ARG A 101 -2.04 7.50 9.91
CA ARG A 101 -1.39 8.21 11.01
C ARG A 101 -1.80 7.59 12.32
N ASP A 102 -0.82 7.06 13.04
CA ASP A 102 -1.02 6.35 14.30
C ASP A 102 -0.02 6.80 15.36
N ARG A 103 -0.31 6.47 16.62
CA ARG A 103 0.49 6.86 17.79
C ARG A 103 1.93 6.36 17.73
N HIS A 104 2.15 5.20 17.11
CA HIS A 104 3.45 4.53 17.11
C HIS A 104 4.27 4.78 15.84
N LEU A 105 3.60 5.03 14.72
CA LEU A 105 4.21 5.32 13.43
C LEU A 105 3.20 5.95 12.49
N ASP A 106 3.73 6.64 11.49
CA ASP A 106 3.01 7.09 10.31
C ASP A 106 3.44 6.27 9.11
N VAL A 107 2.49 5.92 8.24
CA VAL A 107 2.76 5.23 6.97
C VAL A 107 2.24 6.08 5.82
N MET A 108 3.00 6.12 4.72
CA MET A 108 2.52 6.54 3.41
C MET A 108 2.84 5.47 2.37
N ILE A 109 1.84 5.14 1.57
CA ILE A 109 1.95 4.26 0.40
C ILE A 109 1.59 5.09 -0.82
N CYS A 110 2.54 5.22 -1.74
CA CYS A 110 2.35 5.83 -3.05
C CYS A 110 2.33 4.71 -4.09
N LEU A 111 1.20 4.59 -4.79
CA LEU A 111 1.03 3.75 -5.96
C LEU A 111 1.19 4.66 -7.18
N SER A 112 2.15 4.37 -8.06
CA SER A 112 2.32 5.11 -9.31
C SER A 112 2.35 4.16 -10.50
N VAL A 113 1.82 4.62 -11.63
CA VAL A 113 1.88 3.94 -12.92
C VAL A 113 2.44 4.92 -13.94
N SER A 114 3.51 4.53 -14.63
CA SER A 114 4.04 5.27 -15.78
C SER A 114 4.50 4.29 -16.84
N ASP A 115 4.10 4.47 -18.10
CA ASP A 115 4.49 3.61 -19.22
C ASP A 115 4.32 2.09 -18.95
N ARG A 116 3.21 1.71 -18.28
CA ARG A 116 2.90 0.33 -17.77
C ARG A 116 3.83 -0.20 -16.69
N GLU A 117 4.77 0.59 -16.21
CA GLU A 117 5.50 0.30 -14.99
C GLU A 117 4.67 0.70 -13.79
N PHE A 118 4.21 -0.29 -13.02
CA PHE A 118 3.54 -0.05 -11.75
C PHE A 118 4.55 -0.10 -10.61
N THR A 119 4.55 0.94 -9.78
CA THR A 119 5.44 1.11 -8.64
C THR A 119 4.63 1.25 -7.35
N ILE A 120 5.06 0.55 -6.31
CA ILE A 120 4.65 0.80 -4.92
C ILE A 120 5.84 1.36 -4.17
N THR A 121 5.66 2.55 -3.60
CA THR A 121 6.60 3.17 -2.67
C THR A 121 5.97 3.27 -1.30
N SER A 122 6.59 2.65 -0.31
CA SER A 122 6.17 2.66 1.08
C SER A 122 7.19 3.39 1.93
N SER A 123 6.73 4.36 2.73
CA SER A 123 7.57 5.11 3.66
C SER A 123 6.95 5.12 5.05
N VAL A 124 7.79 5.02 6.09
CA VAL A 124 7.36 5.04 7.49
C VAL A 124 8.27 5.93 8.31
N ILE A 125 7.67 6.70 9.21
CA ILE A 125 8.35 7.39 10.31
C ILE A 125 7.78 6.83 11.61
N THR A 126 8.64 6.39 12.52
CA THR A 126 8.26 5.85 13.83
C THR A 126 8.37 6.93 14.90
N HIS A 127 7.42 6.95 15.85
CA HIS A 127 7.35 8.00 16.87
C HIS A 127 8.00 7.59 18.19
N ASN A 128 8.15 6.28 18.45
CA ASN A 128 8.61 5.77 19.73
C ASN A 128 9.28 4.38 19.60
N THR A 129 9.83 3.89 20.72
CA THR A 129 10.52 2.59 20.77
C THR A 129 9.61 1.42 20.41
N PHE A 130 8.32 1.48 20.75
CA PHE A 130 7.36 0.46 20.33
C PHE A 130 7.22 0.44 18.80
N GLY A 131 7.08 1.60 18.16
CA GLY A 131 7.05 1.71 16.69
C GLY A 131 8.30 1.13 16.03
N ARG A 132 9.49 1.43 16.57
CA ARG A 132 10.76 0.88 16.07
C ARG A 132 10.82 -0.65 16.18
N VAL A 133 10.46 -1.20 17.34
CA VAL A 133 10.43 -2.66 17.55
C VAL A 133 9.36 -3.32 16.68
N TYR A 134 8.20 -2.69 16.53
CA TYR A 134 7.10 -3.15 15.68
C TYR A 134 7.51 -3.23 14.20
N MET A 135 8.38 -2.34 13.72
CA MET A 135 8.90 -2.37 12.36
C MET A 135 9.89 -3.51 12.07
N LEU A 136 10.53 -4.11 13.09
CA LEU A 136 11.47 -5.23 12.90
C LEU A 136 10.82 -6.45 12.21
N PRO A 137 9.65 -6.96 12.65
CA PRO A 137 8.92 -7.99 11.92
C PRO A 137 8.08 -7.44 10.75
N VAL A 138 7.50 -6.24 10.90
CA VAL A 138 6.54 -5.71 9.93
C VAL A 138 7.22 -5.31 8.62
N GLY A 139 8.41 -4.71 8.68
CA GLY A 139 9.17 -4.31 7.50
C GLY A 139 9.45 -5.49 6.55
N PRO A 140 10.01 -6.62 7.02
CA PRO A 140 10.20 -7.83 6.22
C PRO A 140 8.89 -8.44 5.69
N VAL A 141 7.84 -8.53 6.51
CA VAL A 141 6.54 -9.06 6.08
C VAL A 141 5.93 -8.18 4.98
N HIS A 142 6.01 -6.85 5.11
CA HIS A 142 5.56 -5.91 4.09
C HIS A 142 6.25 -6.17 2.74
N LYS A 143 7.57 -6.35 2.74
CA LYS A 143 8.34 -6.68 1.54
C LYS A 143 7.83 -7.94 0.84
N PHE A 144 7.46 -8.97 1.60
CA PHE A 144 6.89 -10.19 1.04
C PHE A 144 5.50 -9.94 0.44
N ILE A 145 4.65 -9.20 1.16
CA ILE A 145 3.30 -8.84 0.74
C ILE A 145 3.32 -8.05 -0.58
N VAL A 146 4.13 -6.98 -0.67
CA VAL A 146 4.25 -6.16 -1.88
C VAL A 146 4.72 -7.01 -3.07
N ASN A 147 5.71 -7.89 -2.88
CA ASN A 147 6.12 -8.81 -3.95
C ASN A 147 5.00 -9.74 -4.43
N SER A 148 4.20 -10.25 -3.50
CA SER A 148 3.07 -11.10 -3.83
C SER A 148 2.02 -10.33 -4.64
N ASP A 149 1.73 -9.09 -4.23
CA ASP A 149 0.80 -8.19 -4.90
C ASP A 149 1.24 -7.89 -6.33
N MET A 150 2.52 -7.53 -6.53
CA MET A 150 3.11 -7.30 -7.84
C MET A 150 2.94 -8.51 -8.77
N LYS A 151 3.27 -9.70 -8.27
CA LYS A 151 3.13 -10.95 -9.02
C LYS A 151 1.68 -11.27 -9.31
N ARG A 152 0.75 -10.94 -8.42
CA ARG A 152 -0.68 -11.18 -8.61
C ARG A 152 -1.24 -10.24 -9.66
N LEU A 153 -0.98 -8.94 -9.53
CA LEU A 153 -1.42 -7.93 -10.48
C LEU A 153 -1.00 -8.29 -11.91
N LYS A 154 0.30 -8.57 -12.10
CA LYS A 154 0.82 -8.99 -13.41
C LYS A 154 0.10 -10.24 -13.95
N ARG A 155 -0.09 -11.27 -13.13
CA ARG A 155 -0.78 -12.52 -13.53
C ARG A 155 -2.26 -12.30 -13.87
N THR A 156 -2.97 -11.46 -13.11
CA THR A 156 -4.37 -11.15 -13.37
C THR A 156 -4.52 -10.42 -14.71
N LEU A 157 -3.70 -9.40 -14.95
CA LEU A 157 -3.73 -8.64 -16.21
C LEU A 157 -3.32 -9.48 -17.42
N GLN A 158 -2.34 -10.38 -17.27
CA GLN A 158 -1.96 -11.32 -18.33
C GLN A 158 -3.14 -12.21 -18.73
N LYS A 159 -3.93 -12.71 -17.77
CA LYS A 159 -5.10 -13.54 -18.07
C LYS A 159 -6.22 -12.74 -18.75
N ALA A 160 -6.45 -11.51 -18.29
CA ALA A 160 -7.47 -10.63 -18.86
C ALA A 160 -7.17 -10.24 -20.31
N GLY A 161 -5.91 -10.04 -20.67
CA GLY A 161 -5.49 -9.72 -22.05
C GLY A 161 -5.38 -10.91 -23.01
N ILE A 162 -5.63 -12.14 -22.55
CA ILE A 162 -5.66 -13.36 -23.38
C ILE A 162 -7.10 -13.77 -23.73
N THR A 163 -8.11 -13.14 -23.11
CA THR A 163 -9.54 -13.36 -23.39
C THR A 163 -10.05 -12.33 -24.37
#